data_AF-A0A1C5TK02-F1
#
_entry.id   AF-A0A1C5TK02-F1
#
_cell.length_a   1.000
_cell.length_b   1.000
_cell.length_c   1.000
_cell.angle_alpha   90.00
_cell.angle_beta   90.00
_cell.angle_gamma   90.00
#
_symmetry.space_group_name_H-M   'P 1'
#
loop_
_entity.id
_entity.type
_entity.pdbx_description
1 polymer ?
#
loop_
_entity_poly.entity_id
_entity_poly.type
_entity_poly.pdbx_seq_one_letter_code
_entity_poly.pdbx_strand_id
1 'polypeptide(L)'
;MNDISITEAYFVYSVRGKGKLSGNDCRKVTGLLTAALWEMTQNGLLTLTDNRLCLNDVDHFTRSWFQPLYEHIREMESNDLSSLLQDYCSSWSDRHLNALSNEIGLVLEKQKLVTRAKLGIFNGRTYFMPHQSAIPGLNAELQVDILYQNPVSADTAFLWLLLEQGQCIPSDISGDMRDTFASKIKEALTEGADSALISAKALLDLTFSLMKKGHLIMD
;
A
#
# COMPACT_ATOMS: atom_id res chain seq x y z
N MET A 1 -10.32 -11.36 -0.80
CA MET A 1 -9.05 -11.37 -1.58
C MET A 1 -8.20 -12.60 -1.23
N ASN A 2 -8.07 -13.61 -2.10
CA ASN A 2 -7.42 -14.88 -1.70
C ASN A 2 -6.02 -15.14 -2.28
N ASP A 3 -5.59 -14.45 -3.33
CA ASP A 3 -4.26 -14.70 -3.96
C ASP A 3 -3.35 -13.46 -4.07
N ILE A 4 -3.88 -12.25 -3.88
CA ILE A 4 -3.15 -10.98 -3.96
C ILE A 4 -3.08 -10.33 -2.58
N SER A 5 -1.91 -9.80 -2.22
CA SER A 5 -1.69 -9.07 -0.96
C SER A 5 -2.36 -7.69 -0.98
N ILE A 6 -2.53 -7.07 0.19
CA ILE A 6 -3.04 -5.69 0.30
C ILE A 6 -2.06 -4.72 -0.36
N THR A 7 -0.75 -4.90 -0.14
CA THR A 7 0.31 -4.11 -0.79
C THR A 7 0.27 -4.23 -2.30
N GLU A 8 0.13 -5.46 -2.80
CA GLU A 8 0.04 -5.76 -4.23
C GLU A 8 -1.21 -5.14 -4.88
N ALA A 9 -2.38 -5.31 -4.26
CA ALA A 9 -3.64 -4.73 -4.73
C ALA A 9 -3.57 -3.19 -4.73
N TYR A 10 -3.12 -2.60 -3.62
CA TYR A 10 -2.95 -1.16 -3.52
C TYR A 10 -1.97 -0.62 -4.57
N PHE A 11 -0.87 -1.33 -4.82
CA PHE A 11 0.10 -0.94 -5.84
C PHE A 11 -0.55 -0.85 -7.23
N VAL A 12 -1.33 -1.87 -7.65
CA VAL A 12 -2.06 -1.88 -8.92
C VAL A 12 -2.95 -0.64 -9.07
N TYR A 13 -3.70 -0.27 -8.03
CA TYR A 13 -4.53 0.93 -8.03
C TYR A 13 -3.70 2.21 -8.12
N SER A 14 -2.60 2.27 -7.38
CA SER A 14 -1.78 3.47 -7.24
C SER A 14 -1.03 3.85 -8.53
N VAL A 15 -0.64 2.85 -9.33
CA VAL A 15 0.08 3.02 -10.61
C VAL A 15 -0.84 3.12 -11.82
N ARG A 16 -2.16 3.09 -11.65
CA ARG A 16 -3.15 3.17 -12.75
C ARG A 16 -2.79 4.31 -13.72
N GLY A 17 -2.64 3.97 -14.99
CA GLY A 17 -2.36 4.89 -16.10
C GLY A 17 -0.89 5.31 -16.28
N LYS A 18 -0.08 5.34 -15.22
CA LYS A 18 1.35 5.71 -15.30
C LYS A 18 2.30 4.52 -15.25
N GLY A 19 1.87 3.39 -14.68
CA GLY A 19 2.65 2.19 -14.44
C GLY A 19 3.85 2.36 -13.50
N LYS A 20 3.89 3.46 -12.74
CA LYS A 20 4.88 3.68 -11.68
C LYS A 20 4.34 4.66 -10.64
N LEU A 21 4.95 4.64 -9.46
CA LEU A 21 4.83 5.69 -8.46
C LEU A 21 5.98 6.69 -8.61
N SER A 22 5.71 7.93 -8.25
CA SER A 22 6.70 9.00 -8.10
C SER A 22 6.86 9.26 -6.60
N GLY A 23 8.09 9.47 -6.10
CA GLY A 23 8.31 9.90 -4.71
C GLY A 23 7.49 11.15 -4.35
N ASN A 24 7.29 12.05 -5.32
CA ASN A 24 6.45 13.25 -5.19
C ASN A 24 4.95 12.97 -4.99
N ASP A 25 4.45 11.77 -5.31
CA ASP A 25 3.06 11.39 -5.05
C ASP A 25 2.93 10.90 -3.59
N CYS A 26 3.31 11.75 -2.62
CA CYS A 26 3.53 11.38 -1.21
C CYS A 26 2.34 10.65 -0.58
N ARG A 27 1.09 11.00 -0.95
CA ARG A 27 -0.12 10.28 -0.50
C ARG A 27 -0.13 8.83 -0.95
N LYS A 28 0.18 8.59 -2.23
CA LYS A 28 0.20 7.25 -2.81
C LYS A 28 1.32 6.42 -2.21
N VAL A 29 2.50 7.01 -2.08
CA VAL A 29 3.68 6.40 -1.48
C VAL A 29 3.43 6.05 -0.01
N THR A 30 2.83 6.97 0.76
CA THR A 30 2.47 6.73 2.17
C THR A 30 1.48 5.57 2.29
N GLY A 31 0.45 5.52 1.43
CA GLY A 31 -0.46 4.37 1.41
C GLY A 31 0.24 3.06 1.07
N LEU A 32 1.19 3.05 0.12
CA LEU A 32 1.95 1.85 -0.23
C LEU A 32 2.79 1.37 0.96
N LEU A 33 3.51 2.29 1.61
CA LEU A 33 4.29 1.96 2.80
C LEU A 33 3.42 1.49 3.96
N THR A 34 2.25 2.11 4.16
CA THR A 34 1.31 1.70 5.21
C THR A 34 0.84 0.26 4.99
N ALA A 35 0.49 -0.09 3.75
CA ALA A 35 0.11 -1.46 3.40
C ALA A 35 1.27 -2.45 3.63
N ALA A 36 2.48 -2.10 3.16
CA ALA A 36 3.65 -2.96 3.30
C ALA A 36 4.06 -3.16 4.76
N LEU A 37 4.09 -2.10 5.56
CA LEU A 37 4.40 -2.16 6.99
C LEU A 37 3.35 -2.96 7.76
N TRP A 38 2.07 -2.82 7.41
CA TRP A 38 1.01 -3.64 7.99
C TRP A 38 1.27 -5.12 7.75
N GLU A 39 1.48 -5.51 6.49
CA GLU A 39 1.72 -6.92 6.13
C GLU A 39 3.05 -7.44 6.72
N MET A 40 4.09 -6.61 6.81
CA MET A 40 5.33 -6.96 7.51
C MET A 40 5.08 -7.23 9.00
N THR A 41 4.24 -6.43 9.65
CA THR A 41 3.87 -6.63 11.06
C THR A 41 3.09 -7.94 11.24
N GLN A 42 2.13 -8.22 10.35
CA GLN A 42 1.36 -9.47 10.37
C GLN A 42 2.22 -10.72 10.10
N ASN A 43 3.32 -10.57 9.36
CA ASN A 43 4.29 -11.64 9.11
C ASN A 43 5.42 -11.70 10.15
N GLY A 44 5.33 -10.90 11.23
CA GLY A 44 6.33 -10.90 12.31
C GLY A 44 7.70 -10.38 11.89
N LEU A 45 7.81 -9.63 10.79
CA LEU A 45 9.07 -9.09 10.30
C LEU A 45 9.51 -7.83 11.06
N LEU A 46 8.53 -7.10 11.61
CA LEU A 46 8.78 -5.92 12.42
C LEU A 46 7.67 -5.72 13.45
N THR A 47 7.96 -4.93 14.47
CA THR A 47 6.98 -4.34 15.37
C THR A 47 7.09 -2.82 15.34
N LEU A 48 5.97 -2.13 15.50
CA LEU A 48 5.93 -0.68 15.66
C LEU A 48 5.71 -0.33 17.13
N THR A 49 6.64 0.41 17.74
CA THR A 49 6.54 0.85 19.15
C THR A 49 6.93 2.31 19.24
N ASP A 50 6.04 3.17 19.75
CA ASP A 50 6.28 4.62 19.88
C ASP A 50 6.78 5.29 18.58
N ASN A 51 6.17 4.92 17.44
CA ASN A 51 6.56 5.33 16.08
C ASN A 51 7.94 4.82 15.61
N ARG A 52 8.56 3.90 16.35
CA ARG A 52 9.84 3.28 15.99
C ARG A 52 9.63 1.90 15.38
N LEU A 53 10.36 1.65 14.32
CA LEU A 53 10.41 0.39 13.59
C LEU A 53 11.45 -0.51 14.25
N CYS A 54 11.01 -1.63 14.80
CA CYS A 54 11.89 -2.64 15.38
C CYS A 54 11.84 -3.87 14.50
N LEU A 55 12.93 -4.18 13.80
CA LEU A 55 13.02 -5.38 12.98
C LEU A 55 13.26 -6.61 13.85
N ASN A 56 12.62 -7.71 13.47
CA ASN A 56 12.93 -9.03 14.01
C ASN A 56 13.90 -9.74 13.06
N ASP A 57 14.86 -10.50 13.60
CA ASP A 57 15.71 -11.34 12.78
C ASP A 57 14.87 -12.42 12.08
N VAL A 58 15.05 -12.54 10.77
CA VAL A 58 14.31 -13.50 9.94
C VAL A 58 15.24 -14.20 8.96
N ASP A 59 15.03 -15.51 8.80
CA ASP A 59 15.85 -16.34 7.91
C ASP A 59 15.31 -16.35 6.47
N HIS A 60 14.02 -16.09 6.29
CA HIS A 60 13.37 -16.11 4.98
C HIS A 60 12.22 -15.09 4.88
N PHE A 61 12.00 -14.54 3.68
CA PHE A 61 10.83 -13.72 3.38
C PHE A 61 9.76 -14.55 2.65
N THR A 62 8.52 -14.48 3.11
CA THR A 62 7.37 -15.14 2.45
C THR A 62 6.95 -14.43 1.16
N ARG A 63 7.31 -13.14 1.00
CA ARG A 63 7.15 -12.36 -0.23
C ARG A 63 8.44 -11.63 -0.57
N SER A 64 8.84 -11.61 -1.83
CA SER A 64 10.13 -11.01 -2.23
C SER A 64 10.20 -9.50 -1.96
N TRP A 65 9.06 -8.80 -2.07
CA TRP A 65 9.01 -7.36 -1.84
C TRP A 65 9.15 -6.94 -0.38
N PHE A 66 9.14 -7.88 0.59
CA PHE A 66 9.53 -7.56 1.96
C PHE A 66 11.00 -7.18 2.08
N GLN A 67 11.87 -7.82 1.29
CA GLN A 67 13.32 -7.65 1.37
C GLN A 67 13.78 -6.20 1.20
N PRO A 68 13.44 -5.46 0.12
CA PRO A 68 13.95 -4.10 -0.08
C PRO A 68 13.51 -3.12 1.02
N LEU A 69 12.31 -3.29 1.59
CA LEU A 69 11.84 -2.46 2.69
C LEU A 69 12.52 -2.84 4.02
N TYR A 70 12.67 -4.14 4.29
CA TYR A 70 13.39 -4.64 5.46
C TYR A 70 14.84 -4.16 5.48
N GLU A 71 15.56 -4.31 4.37
CA GLU A 71 16.96 -3.88 4.24
C GLU A 71 17.12 -2.38 4.42
N HIS A 72 16.21 -1.57 3.85
CA HIS A 72 16.23 -0.13 4.07
C HIS A 72 16.03 0.20 5.55
N ILE A 73 15.00 -0.34 6.21
CA ILE A 73 14.76 -0.09 7.65
C ILE A 73 15.98 -0.47 8.49
N ARG A 74 16.67 -1.56 8.14
CA ARG A 74 17.89 -2.02 8.83
C ARG A 74 19.07 -1.07 8.67
N GLU A 75 19.18 -0.41 7.52
CA GLU A 75 20.28 0.48 7.15
C GLU A 75 20.05 1.94 7.53
N MET A 76 18.82 2.31 7.91
CA MET A 76 18.50 3.67 8.35
C MET A 76 19.26 4.04 9.64
N GLU A 77 19.76 5.29 9.69
CA GLU A 77 20.40 5.83 10.88
C GLU A 77 19.42 6.03 12.05
N SER A 78 18.19 6.42 11.74
CA SER A 78 17.08 6.47 12.70
C SER A 78 16.05 5.41 12.34
N ASN A 79 15.56 4.67 13.32
CA ASN A 79 14.47 3.72 13.13
C ASN A 79 13.08 4.36 13.24
N ASP A 80 12.98 5.68 13.14
CA ASP A 80 11.70 6.38 13.23
C ASP A 80 10.88 6.26 11.93
N LEU A 81 9.58 6.00 12.08
CA LEU A 81 8.63 5.90 10.97
C LEU A 81 8.58 7.19 10.13
N SER A 82 8.78 8.36 10.75
CA SER A 82 8.81 9.64 10.03
C SER A 82 9.99 9.73 9.06
N SER A 83 11.17 9.22 9.46
CA SER A 83 12.36 9.20 8.62
C SER A 83 12.15 8.28 7.41
N LEU A 84 11.53 7.11 7.63
CA LEU A 84 11.21 6.18 6.55
C LEU A 84 10.28 6.83 5.52
N LEU A 85 9.21 7.50 5.98
CA LEU A 85 8.27 8.18 5.10
C LEU A 85 8.96 9.28 4.28
N GLN A 86 9.86 10.04 4.90
CA GLN A 86 10.64 11.08 4.23
C GLN A 86 11.56 10.51 3.14
N ASP A 87 12.25 9.41 3.41
CA ASP A 87 13.15 8.77 2.45
C ASP A 87 12.40 8.31 1.18
N TYR A 88 11.19 7.77 1.35
CA TYR A 88 10.36 7.32 0.21
C TYR A 88 9.61 8.45 -0.50
N CYS A 89 9.31 9.54 0.20
CA CYS A 89 8.62 10.71 -0.36
C CYS A 89 9.59 11.78 -0.91
N SER A 90 10.87 11.43 -1.11
CA SER A 90 11.90 12.37 -1.59
C SER A 90 12.15 12.25 -3.09
N SER A 91 12.13 13.40 -3.78
CA SER A 91 12.42 13.51 -5.23
C SER A 91 13.89 13.22 -5.60
N TRP A 92 14.80 13.30 -4.62
CA TRP A 92 16.24 13.22 -4.88
C TRP A 92 16.74 11.78 -5.05
N SER A 93 16.07 10.81 -4.41
CA SER A 93 16.42 9.40 -4.50
C SER A 93 15.16 8.55 -4.45
N ASP A 94 14.55 8.32 -5.62
CA ASP A 94 13.52 7.28 -5.78
C ASP A 94 14.11 5.86 -5.59
N ARG A 95 15.36 5.69 -5.12
CA ARG A 95 16.04 4.38 -5.07
C ARG A 95 15.26 3.36 -4.26
N HIS A 96 14.85 3.71 -3.04
CA HIS A 96 14.11 2.81 -2.15
C HIS A 96 12.70 2.52 -2.68
N LEU A 97 11.99 3.56 -3.12
CA LEU A 97 10.68 3.41 -3.76
C LEU A 97 10.75 2.53 -5.01
N ASN A 98 11.76 2.70 -5.86
CA ASN A 98 11.96 1.89 -7.06
C ASN A 98 12.30 0.45 -6.72
N ALA A 99 13.14 0.19 -5.71
CA ALA A 99 13.46 -1.17 -5.28
C ALA A 99 12.21 -1.90 -4.79
N LEU A 100 11.43 -1.29 -3.90
CA LEU A 100 10.16 -1.83 -3.41
C LEU A 100 9.16 -2.03 -4.55
N SER A 101 8.92 -0.99 -5.35
CA SER A 101 7.96 -1.04 -6.48
C SER A 101 8.35 -2.07 -7.54
N ASN A 102 9.66 -2.28 -7.76
CA ASN A 102 10.14 -3.29 -8.68
C ASN A 102 9.82 -4.69 -8.19
N GLU A 103 10.13 -5.02 -6.94
CA GLU A 103 9.79 -6.34 -6.40
C GLU A 103 8.28 -6.61 -6.40
N ILE A 104 7.46 -5.63 -6.04
CA ILE A 104 5.99 -5.76 -6.11
C ILE A 104 5.55 -6.00 -7.56
N GLY A 105 6.05 -5.20 -8.50
CA GLY A 105 5.74 -5.34 -9.92
C GLY A 105 6.16 -6.69 -10.50
N LEU A 106 7.30 -7.25 -10.07
CA LEU A 106 7.77 -8.57 -10.48
C LEU A 106 6.83 -9.69 -10.01
N VAL A 107 6.30 -9.59 -8.78
CA VAL A 107 5.30 -10.54 -8.27
C VAL A 107 4.01 -10.45 -9.07
N LEU A 108 3.51 -9.24 -9.29
CA LEU A 108 2.29 -8.99 -10.05
C LEU A 108 2.42 -9.41 -11.53
N GLU A 109 3.60 -9.29 -12.12
CA GLU A 109 3.86 -9.74 -13.50
C GLU A 109 3.77 -11.27 -13.59
N LYS A 110 4.34 -11.99 -12.62
CA LYS A 110 4.21 -13.46 -12.54
C LYS A 110 2.74 -13.89 -12.38
N GLN A 111 1.96 -13.11 -11.66
CA GLN A 111 0.50 -13.28 -11.51
C GLN A 111 -0.29 -12.83 -12.74
N LYS A 112 0.35 -12.29 -13.78
CA LYS A 112 -0.27 -11.76 -15.01
C LYS A 112 -1.27 -10.62 -14.73
N LEU A 113 -1.02 -9.82 -13.70
CA LEU A 113 -1.82 -8.64 -13.35
C LEU A 113 -1.25 -7.35 -13.92
N VAL A 114 0.05 -7.34 -14.21
CA VAL A 114 0.75 -6.23 -14.87
C VAL A 114 1.63 -6.73 -16.01
N THR A 115 1.91 -5.86 -16.97
CA THR A 115 2.96 -6.04 -17.98
C THR A 115 4.14 -5.12 -17.66
N ARG A 116 5.35 -5.68 -17.67
CA ARG A 116 6.57 -4.88 -17.55
C ARG A 116 6.83 -4.10 -18.84
N ALA A 117 6.99 -2.79 -18.71
CA ALA A 117 7.38 -1.89 -19.79
C ALA A 117 8.69 -1.18 -19.43
N LYS A 118 9.59 -1.06 -20.41
CA LYS A 118 10.75 -0.17 -20.33
C LYS A 118 10.41 1.09 -21.10
N LEU A 119 10.29 2.23 -20.42
CA LEU A 119 9.99 3.51 -21.04
C LEU A 119 11.15 4.49 -20.85
N GLY A 120 11.55 5.16 -21.93
CA GLY A 120 12.57 6.21 -21.96
C GLY A 120 13.83 5.86 -22.76
N ILE A 121 14.57 6.89 -23.19
CA ILE A 121 15.82 6.78 -23.97
C ILE A 121 16.97 6.22 -23.12
N PHE A 122 16.88 6.36 -21.80
CA PHE A 122 17.80 5.76 -20.84
C PHE A 122 17.16 4.51 -20.24
N ASN A 123 17.68 3.33 -20.60
CA ASN A 123 17.25 1.97 -20.27
C ASN A 123 17.14 1.60 -18.75
N GLY A 124 17.00 2.56 -17.84
CA GLY A 124 17.08 2.33 -16.40
C GLY A 124 15.76 2.26 -15.63
N ARG A 125 14.62 2.68 -16.20
CA ARG A 125 13.35 2.77 -15.45
C ARG A 125 12.35 1.70 -15.88
N THR A 126 12.01 0.81 -14.95
CA THR A 126 11.00 -0.24 -15.12
C THR A 126 9.63 0.30 -14.75
N TYR A 127 8.64 0.02 -15.58
CA TYR A 127 7.24 0.36 -15.35
C TYR A 127 6.42 -0.93 -15.34
N PHE A 128 5.35 -0.94 -14.57
CA PHE A 128 4.41 -2.06 -14.43
C PHE A 128 3.01 -1.55 -14.77
N MET A 129 2.58 -1.81 -15.99
CA MET A 129 1.29 -1.37 -16.50
C MET A 129 0.23 -2.40 -16.14
N PRO A 130 -0.80 -2.06 -15.34
CA PRO A 130 -1.90 -2.98 -15.08
C PRO A 130 -2.56 -3.44 -16.37
N HIS A 131 -2.86 -4.74 -16.48
CA HIS A 131 -3.68 -5.24 -17.58
C HIS A 131 -5.06 -4.58 -17.56
N GLN A 132 -5.70 -4.47 -18.72
CA GLN A 132 -7.03 -3.85 -18.84
C GLN A 132 -8.08 -4.51 -17.94
N SER A 133 -7.92 -5.80 -17.63
CA SER A 133 -8.81 -6.56 -16.74
C SER A 133 -8.42 -6.50 -15.26
N ALA A 134 -7.21 -6.06 -14.90
CA ALA A 134 -6.71 -6.15 -13.52
C ALA A 134 -7.54 -5.26 -12.56
N ILE A 135 -7.75 -3.99 -12.92
CA ILE A 135 -8.52 -3.06 -12.08
C ILE A 135 -10.00 -3.42 -12.03
N PRO A 136 -10.68 -3.74 -13.17
CA PRO A 136 -12.06 -4.25 -13.12
C PRO A 136 -12.21 -5.52 -12.28
N GLY A 137 -11.25 -6.45 -12.35
CA GLY A 137 -11.25 -7.67 -11.54
C GLY A 137 -11.15 -7.37 -10.04
N LEU A 138 -10.17 -6.57 -9.64
CA LEU A 138 -10.02 -6.14 -8.24
C LEU A 138 -11.25 -5.36 -7.75
N ASN A 139 -11.85 -4.52 -8.60
CA ASN A 139 -13.08 -3.78 -8.26
C ASN A 139 -14.27 -4.71 -8.03
N ALA A 140 -14.41 -5.75 -8.85
CA ALA A 140 -15.48 -6.73 -8.67
C ALA A 140 -15.31 -7.51 -7.37
N GLU A 141 -14.09 -7.93 -7.03
CA GLU A 141 -13.79 -8.58 -5.74
C GLU A 141 -14.08 -7.64 -4.57
N LEU A 142 -13.60 -6.40 -4.63
CA LEU A 142 -13.81 -5.38 -3.59
C LEU A 142 -15.31 -5.09 -3.39
N GLN A 143 -16.08 -4.98 -4.47
CA GLN A 143 -17.54 -4.81 -4.42
C GLN A 143 -18.22 -6.00 -3.77
N VAL A 144 -17.83 -7.22 -4.14
CA VAL A 144 -18.41 -8.42 -3.57
C VAL A 144 -18.12 -8.50 -2.07
N ASP A 145 -16.86 -8.29 -1.69
CA ASP A 145 -16.40 -8.40 -0.31
C ASP A 145 -17.07 -7.34 0.58
N ILE A 146 -17.19 -6.08 0.13
CA ILE A 146 -17.79 -5.00 0.94
C ILE A 146 -19.32 -5.09 1.00
N LEU A 147 -19.99 -5.43 -0.11
CA LEU A 147 -21.46 -5.37 -0.16
C LEU A 147 -22.12 -6.60 0.47
N TYR A 148 -21.50 -7.77 0.34
CA TYR A 148 -22.13 -9.04 0.69
C TYR A 148 -21.51 -9.75 1.90
N GLN A 149 -20.29 -9.41 2.33
CA GLN A 149 -19.77 -9.93 3.60
C GLN A 149 -20.28 -9.10 4.79
N ASN A 150 -20.66 -9.79 5.86
CA ASN A 150 -21.06 -9.17 7.11
C ASN A 150 -20.52 -9.97 8.31
N PRO A 151 -19.57 -9.42 9.10
CA PRO A 151 -18.92 -8.11 8.89
C PRO A 151 -18.02 -8.11 7.63
N VAL A 152 -17.69 -6.91 7.13
CA VAL A 152 -16.66 -6.75 6.10
C VAL A 152 -15.32 -7.23 6.67
N SER A 153 -14.57 -8.01 5.90
CA SER A 153 -13.25 -8.48 6.34
C SER A 153 -12.27 -7.33 6.58
N ALA A 154 -11.41 -7.49 7.59
CA ALA A 154 -10.41 -6.49 7.97
C ALA A 154 -9.51 -6.07 6.80
N ASP A 155 -9.04 -7.02 6.01
CA ASP A 155 -8.17 -6.75 4.85
C ASP A 155 -8.87 -5.91 3.78
N THR A 156 -10.12 -6.24 3.46
CA THR A 156 -10.93 -5.51 2.47
C THR A 156 -11.24 -4.09 2.95
N ALA A 157 -11.65 -3.95 4.21
CA ALA A 157 -11.91 -2.66 4.82
C ALA A 157 -10.63 -1.80 4.87
N PHE A 158 -9.49 -2.40 5.22
CA PHE A 158 -8.21 -1.71 5.25
C PHE A 158 -7.72 -1.28 3.87
N LEU A 159 -7.85 -2.13 2.85
CA LEU A 159 -7.55 -1.77 1.47
C LEU A 159 -8.39 -0.58 1.01
N TRP A 160 -9.70 -0.54 1.31
CA TRP A 160 -10.52 0.61 0.96
C TRP A 160 -10.05 1.90 1.63
N LEU A 161 -9.77 1.87 2.94
CA LEU A 161 -9.28 3.03 3.67
C LEU A 161 -7.95 3.56 3.10
N LEU A 162 -7.06 2.65 2.67
CA LEU A 162 -5.83 3.00 1.95
C LEU A 162 -6.14 3.70 0.62
N LEU A 163 -7.07 3.17 -0.17
CA LEU A 163 -7.46 3.77 -1.46
C LEU A 163 -8.06 5.17 -1.29
N GLU A 164 -8.84 5.40 -0.25
CA GLU A 164 -9.37 6.71 0.10
C GLU A 164 -8.26 7.71 0.45
N GLN A 165 -7.39 7.36 1.41
CA GLN A 165 -6.32 8.25 1.86
C GLN A 165 -5.27 8.50 0.77
N GLY A 166 -4.95 7.47 -0.01
CA GLY A 166 -4.03 7.53 -1.14
C GLY A 166 -4.61 8.21 -2.40
N GLN A 167 -5.91 8.54 -2.42
CA GLN A 167 -6.62 9.07 -3.59
C GLN A 167 -6.48 8.15 -4.84
N CYS A 168 -6.56 6.85 -4.61
CA CYS A 168 -6.38 5.81 -5.62
C CYS A 168 -7.70 5.18 -6.09
N ILE A 169 -8.85 5.59 -5.51
CA ILE A 169 -10.17 5.05 -5.87
C ILE A 169 -10.39 5.17 -7.39
N PRO A 170 -10.74 4.07 -8.06
CA PRO A 170 -11.11 4.06 -9.47
C PRO A 170 -12.30 4.96 -9.81
N SER A 171 -12.25 5.57 -10.99
CA SER A 171 -13.31 6.48 -11.46
C SER A 171 -14.60 5.75 -11.85
N ASP A 172 -14.53 4.45 -12.11
CA ASP A 172 -15.68 3.57 -12.39
C ASP A 172 -16.46 3.18 -11.12
N ILE A 173 -15.91 3.41 -9.92
CA ILE A 173 -16.67 3.34 -8.67
C ILE A 173 -17.41 4.68 -8.49
N SER A 174 -18.74 4.63 -8.61
CA SER A 174 -19.64 5.80 -8.51
C SER A 174 -19.63 6.45 -7.12
N GLY A 175 -20.15 7.67 -7.03
CA GLY A 175 -20.31 8.39 -5.75
C GLY A 175 -21.16 7.59 -4.76
N ASP A 176 -22.36 7.19 -5.16
CA ASP A 176 -23.28 6.41 -4.32
C ASP A 176 -22.66 5.09 -3.82
N MET A 177 -21.84 4.45 -4.64
CA MET A 177 -21.13 3.22 -4.25
C MET A 177 -20.04 3.51 -3.21
N ARG A 178 -19.30 4.62 -3.35
CA ARG A 178 -18.32 5.04 -2.34
C ARG A 178 -19.00 5.33 -1.00
N ASP A 179 -20.14 6.01 -1.02
CA ASP A 179 -20.89 6.32 0.20
C ASP A 179 -21.39 5.04 0.88
N THR A 180 -21.85 4.07 0.07
CA THR A 180 -22.26 2.75 0.57
C THR A 180 -21.09 2.01 1.22
N PHE A 181 -19.92 2.01 0.58
CA PHE A 181 -18.72 1.36 1.11
C PHE A 181 -18.24 2.02 2.40
N ALA A 182 -18.23 3.35 2.43
CA ALA A 182 -17.85 4.10 3.62
C ALA A 182 -18.78 3.79 4.82
N SER A 183 -20.09 3.65 4.58
CA SER A 183 -21.03 3.22 5.62
C SER A 183 -20.71 1.82 6.15
N LYS A 184 -20.53 0.85 5.24
CA LYS A 184 -20.20 -0.55 5.58
C LYS A 184 -18.90 -0.67 6.38
N ILE A 185 -17.89 0.11 6.00
CA ILE A 185 -16.59 0.09 6.69
C ILE A 185 -16.67 0.79 8.04
N LYS A 186 -17.47 1.86 8.15
CA LYS A 186 -17.74 2.50 9.43
C LYS A 186 -18.43 1.55 10.39
N GLU A 187 -19.42 0.78 9.93
CA GLU A 187 -20.07 -0.28 10.72
C GLU A 187 -19.06 -1.32 11.21
N ALA A 188 -18.19 -1.81 10.32
CA ALA A 188 -17.14 -2.78 10.66
C ALA A 188 -16.09 -2.25 11.67
N LEU A 189 -15.90 -0.93 11.75
CA LEU A 189 -15.02 -0.28 12.73
C LEU A 189 -15.68 -0.05 14.10
N THR A 190 -17.01 -0.19 14.20
CA THR A 190 -17.74 0.05 15.45
C THR A 190 -18.33 -1.23 16.06
N GLU A 191 -18.96 -2.07 15.25
CA GLU A 191 -19.72 -3.23 15.74
C GLU A 191 -18.86 -4.48 15.74
N GLY A 192 -18.49 -4.98 16.94
CA GLY A 192 -17.66 -6.19 17.05
C GLY A 192 -16.35 -6.09 16.29
N ALA A 193 -15.79 -4.87 16.21
CA ALA A 193 -14.70 -4.53 15.33
C ALA A 193 -13.50 -5.47 15.49
N ASP A 194 -13.06 -6.01 14.36
CA ASP A 194 -11.87 -6.85 14.30
C ASP A 194 -10.66 -6.07 14.82
N SER A 195 -9.97 -6.61 15.82
CA SER A 195 -8.76 -5.99 16.38
C SER A 195 -7.69 -5.72 15.31
N ALA A 196 -7.59 -6.58 14.29
CA ALA A 196 -6.68 -6.38 13.18
C ALA A 196 -7.06 -5.12 12.38
N LEU A 197 -8.34 -4.93 12.08
CA LEU A 197 -8.82 -3.73 11.39
C LEU A 197 -8.57 -2.46 12.21
N ILE A 198 -8.78 -2.50 13.52
CA ILE A 198 -8.50 -1.37 14.43
C ILE A 198 -7.00 -1.01 14.38
N SER A 199 -6.12 -2.01 14.51
CA SER A 199 -4.67 -1.80 14.45
C SER A 199 -4.21 -1.30 13.09
N ALA A 200 -4.76 -1.83 12.00
CA ALA A 200 -4.44 -1.40 10.63
C ALA A 200 -4.87 0.07 10.41
N LYS A 201 -6.06 0.44 10.88
CA LYS A 201 -6.54 1.83 10.83
C LYS A 201 -5.67 2.75 11.68
N ALA A 202 -5.24 2.33 12.87
CA ALA A 202 -4.36 3.13 13.71
C ALA A 202 -3.00 3.40 13.02
N LEU A 203 -2.45 2.39 12.35
CA LEU A 203 -1.24 2.55 11.54
C LEU A 203 -1.46 3.54 10.38
N LEU A 204 -2.58 3.44 9.67
CA LEU A 204 -2.97 4.37 8.60
C LEU A 204 -3.08 5.81 9.10
N ASP A 205 -3.80 6.03 10.19
CA ASP A 205 -3.99 7.36 10.78
C ASP A 205 -2.63 7.96 11.19
N LEU A 206 -1.73 7.13 11.75
CA LEU A 206 -0.39 7.54 12.15
C LEU A 206 0.48 7.91 10.95
N THR A 207 0.61 7.04 9.94
CA THR A 207 1.47 7.30 8.77
C THR A 207 1.01 8.53 8.00
N PHE A 208 -0.30 8.71 7.80
CA PHE A 208 -0.83 9.89 7.13
C PHE A 208 -0.75 11.16 7.99
N SER A 209 -0.78 11.05 9.32
CA SER A 209 -0.52 12.19 10.22
C SER A 209 0.94 12.64 10.14
N LEU A 210 1.89 11.71 10.16
CA LEU A 210 3.32 11.99 10.03
C LEU A 210 3.65 12.61 8.67
N MET A 211 3.11 12.05 7.58
CA MET A 211 3.27 12.61 6.24
C MET A 211 2.81 14.08 6.17
N LYS A 212 1.66 14.42 6.77
CA LYS A 212 1.15 15.80 6.82
C LYS A 212 2.04 16.73 7.66
N LYS A 213 2.54 16.25 8.82
CA LYS A 213 3.39 17.03 9.72
C LYS A 213 4.80 17.28 9.18
N GLY A 214 5.35 16.34 8.42
CA GLY A 214 6.69 16.45 7.82
C GLY A 214 6.78 17.47 6.67
N HIS A 215 5.73 18.26 6.40
CA HIS A 215 5.65 19.15 5.23
C HIS A 215 5.93 18.43 3.89
N LEU A 216 5.66 17.12 3.81
CA LEU A 216 5.85 16.33 2.58
C LEU A 216 4.77 16.61 1.52
N ILE A 217 3.73 17.36 1.88
CA ILE A 217 2.74 17.90 0.96
C ILE A 217 2.96 19.42 0.94
N MET A 218 3.50 19.95 -0.16
CA MET A 218 3.33 21.36 -0.48
C MET A 218 1.96 21.50 -1.16
N ASP A 219 1.09 22.32 -0.57
CA ASP A 219 -0.23 22.66 -1.15
C ASP A 219 -0.11 23.28 -2.55
#